data_AF-A0A9X0DF22-F1
#
_entry.id   AF-A0A9X0DF22-F1
#
_cell.length_a   1.000
_cell.length_b   1.000
_cell.length_c   1.000
_cell.angle_alpha   90.00
_cell.angle_beta   90.00
_cell.angle_gamma   90.00
#
_symmetry.space_group_name_H-M   'P 1'
#
loop_
_entity.id
_entity.type
_entity.pdbx_description
1 polymer ?
#
loop_
_entity_poly.entity_id
_entity_poly.type
_entity_poly.pdbx_seq_one_letter_code
_entity_poly.pdbx_strand_id
1 'polypeptide(L)'
;MRPHIGIFLAVVAAPITLAAPAPAPVPGPSPKPQDSTYPASCPASGVGDGVSHIGSLTSVIPAVLSDVANVLTAADAVAKAIGNGTVFGTDVPVLVKKLFSAVQPTATPTSIPQAQELAAGVWGVTNPSASPTAPANIIANVLELVLDGFTSSDLQALLSGANPSANSANNVNDAVPSSKAFYNTVKGDAPFSVDEETLRAAIYIPPGFTWGKKQPVVMLPGTGGYGYVTYASNIGKLLAATDYADPVYLSVPNAFTSDAQITAEYVAYALQYFSAMTSQKPAIVTWSQGSLDAQWAFKYWPSVRNIVTDHIAMSPDYHGTILAYILCPGFALGNDIACPPSVLQQTYQSNFVKRLRSTDGDSAYVPTTTVYSLTDEIVQPQAGTAASGFIKDVRGVGVSNTFLQGACAGLPAGGLYTHAGVLYNPVAYALLTDALKNDGPGSFDRVSGQCGNIVAPGISLSDVIQAQALIGISLFNILTSAEKVTQEPSIMRYATY
;
A
#
# COMPACT_ATOMS: atom_id res chain seq x y z
N MET A 1 55.38 -55.94 25.62
CA MET A 1 55.41 -56.07 27.09
C MET A 1 54.46 -55.04 27.68
N ARG A 2 53.63 -55.50 28.64
CA ARG A 2 52.68 -54.80 29.53
C ARG A 2 53.14 -53.39 30.04
N PRO A 3 52.31 -52.63 30.80
CA PRO A 3 50.89 -52.21 30.63
C PRO A 3 50.61 -50.79 31.22
N HIS A 4 49.32 -50.40 31.27
CA HIS A 4 48.67 -49.47 32.21
C HIS A 4 49.06 -47.96 32.21
N ILE A 5 48.06 -47.08 32.35
CA ILE A 5 47.67 -46.40 33.61
C ILE A 5 46.73 -45.24 33.24
N GLY A 6 45.50 -45.30 33.75
CA GLY A 6 44.60 -44.14 33.79
C GLY A 6 45.07 -43.15 34.86
N ILE A 7 44.97 -41.85 34.56
CA ILE A 7 45.28 -40.79 35.52
C ILE A 7 44.07 -39.87 35.67
N PHE A 8 43.69 -39.75 36.94
CA PHE A 8 42.70 -38.86 37.54
C PHE A 8 42.89 -37.39 37.10
N LEU A 9 41.79 -36.73 36.73
CA LEU A 9 41.71 -35.27 36.76
C LEU A 9 41.63 -34.79 38.21
N ALA A 10 42.69 -34.14 38.69
CA ALA A 10 42.65 -33.33 39.89
C ALA A 10 42.22 -31.90 39.53
N VAL A 11 41.10 -31.46 40.11
CA VAL A 11 40.61 -30.08 40.03
C VAL A 11 41.48 -29.20 40.92
N VAL A 12 42.19 -28.24 40.33
CA VAL A 12 42.84 -27.14 41.05
C VAL A 12 42.05 -25.87 40.75
N ALA A 13 41.32 -25.39 41.76
CA ALA A 13 40.64 -24.11 41.74
C ALA A 13 41.67 -22.98 42.00
N ALA A 14 41.80 -22.05 41.05
CA ALA A 14 42.51 -20.79 41.25
C ALA A 14 41.48 -19.66 41.51
N PRO A 15 41.79 -18.69 42.38
CA PRO A 15 40.86 -17.61 42.73
C PRO A 15 40.73 -16.60 41.58
N ILE A 16 39.49 -16.33 41.17
CA ILE A 16 39.15 -15.24 40.25
C ILE A 16 39.16 -13.95 41.06
N THR A 17 40.12 -13.08 40.78
CA THR A 17 40.12 -11.68 41.24
C THR A 17 39.17 -10.88 40.35
N LEU A 18 38.08 -10.34 40.94
CA LEU A 18 37.23 -9.38 40.25
C LEU A 18 38.00 -8.07 40.05
N ALA A 19 38.23 -7.71 38.78
CA ALA A 19 38.63 -6.36 38.42
C ALA A 19 37.44 -5.40 38.65
N ALA A 20 37.70 -4.25 39.26
CA ALA A 20 36.71 -3.21 39.50
C ALA A 20 36.14 -2.66 38.18
N PRO A 21 34.84 -2.31 38.11
CA PRO A 21 34.21 -1.79 36.91
C PRO A 21 34.78 -0.41 36.55
N ALA A 22 35.00 -0.20 35.25
CA ALA A 22 35.40 1.09 34.70
C ALA A 22 34.34 2.18 35.00
N PRO A 23 34.75 3.44 35.22
CA PRO A 23 33.82 4.52 35.50
C PRO A 23 32.87 4.77 34.32
N ALA A 24 31.60 5.01 34.65
CA ALA A 24 30.53 5.28 33.71
C ALA A 24 30.86 6.52 32.84
N PRO A 25 30.58 6.49 31.51
CA PRO A 25 30.67 7.67 30.67
C PRO A 25 29.71 8.75 31.16
N VAL A 26 30.23 9.97 31.29
CA VAL A 26 29.46 11.19 31.57
C VAL A 26 28.43 11.39 30.44
N PRO A 27 27.14 11.64 30.74
CA PRO A 27 26.14 11.90 29.71
C PRO A 27 26.52 13.15 28.92
N GLY A 28 26.77 12.98 27.62
CA GLY A 28 26.81 14.10 26.68
C GLY A 28 25.43 14.78 26.63
N PRO A 29 25.36 16.08 26.30
CA PRO A 29 24.11 16.80 26.27
C PRO A 29 23.16 16.15 25.26
N SER A 30 22.01 15.67 25.74
CA SER A 30 20.92 15.18 24.90
C SER A 30 20.53 16.26 23.88
N PRO A 31 20.29 15.91 22.61
CA PRO A 31 19.60 16.80 21.70
C PRO A 31 18.23 17.14 22.31
N LYS A 32 17.99 18.41 22.61
CA LYS A 32 16.65 18.89 22.90
C LYS A 32 15.78 18.60 21.67
N PRO A 33 14.52 18.18 21.82
CA PRO A 33 13.58 18.17 20.71
C PRO A 33 13.59 19.55 20.06
N GLN A 34 13.95 19.63 18.79
CA GLN A 34 13.60 20.81 18.02
C GLN A 34 12.09 20.78 17.87
N ASP A 35 11.41 21.71 18.54
CA ASP A 35 10.08 22.15 18.13
C ASP A 35 10.19 22.61 16.68
N SER A 36 9.86 21.72 15.75
CA SER A 36 9.51 22.11 14.39
C SER A 36 8.09 22.67 14.44
N THR A 37 7.99 23.93 14.84
CA THR A 37 6.78 24.73 14.62
C THR A 37 6.66 25.00 13.12
N TYR A 38 6.17 24.03 12.36
CA TYR A 38 5.40 24.36 11.17
C TYR A 38 4.10 25.01 11.65
N PRO A 39 3.74 26.21 11.19
CA PRO A 39 2.51 26.85 11.63
C PRO A 39 1.32 26.05 11.07
N ALA A 40 0.80 25.15 11.89
CA ALA A 40 -0.56 24.64 11.76
C ALA A 40 -1.52 25.76 12.17
N SER A 41 -1.76 26.71 11.27
CA SER A 41 -2.83 27.68 11.41
C SER A 41 -3.77 27.55 10.22
N CYS A 42 -4.74 26.64 10.32
CA CYS A 42 -6.02 26.86 9.65
C CYS A 42 -6.67 28.09 10.32
N PRO A 43 -7.10 29.12 9.57
CA PRO A 43 -7.78 30.25 10.18
C PRO A 43 -9.15 29.79 10.69
N ALA A 44 -9.38 29.91 11.99
CA ALA A 44 -10.71 29.86 12.57
C ALA A 44 -11.48 31.11 12.10
N SER A 45 -12.25 30.98 11.02
CA SER A 45 -13.30 31.94 10.70
C SER A 45 -14.57 31.46 11.39
N GLY A 46 -14.95 32.16 12.45
CA GLY A 46 -16.10 31.80 13.29
C GLY A 46 -17.43 32.08 12.60
N VAL A 47 -18.37 31.15 12.76
CA VAL A 47 -19.82 31.41 12.83
C VAL A 47 -20.49 30.29 13.63
N GLY A 48 -21.26 30.67 14.66
CA GLY A 48 -22.51 29.99 15.02
C GLY A 48 -22.46 28.96 16.15
N ASP A 49 -23.13 29.29 17.25
CA ASP A 49 -23.47 28.40 18.36
C ASP A 49 -24.14 27.10 17.86
N GLY A 50 -23.38 26.01 17.90
CA GLY A 50 -23.82 24.68 17.51
C GLY A 50 -22.71 23.63 17.52
N VAL A 51 -21.68 23.81 18.37
CA VAL A 51 -20.61 22.81 18.51
C VAL A 51 -21.19 21.59 19.22
N SER A 52 -21.51 20.56 18.47
CA SER A 52 -21.74 19.23 19.05
C SER A 52 -20.40 18.76 19.60
N HIS A 53 -20.20 18.86 20.91
CA HIS A 53 -19.01 18.31 21.57
C HIS A 53 -18.81 16.86 21.12
N ILE A 54 -17.57 16.42 20.91
CA ILE A 54 -17.21 15.02 20.59
C ILE A 54 -17.92 14.00 21.51
N GLY A 55 -18.22 14.38 22.75
CA GLY A 55 -19.03 13.62 23.71
C GLY A 55 -20.44 13.27 23.21
N SER A 56 -21.09 14.16 22.45
CA SER A 56 -22.41 13.93 21.85
C SER A 56 -22.37 13.06 20.60
N LEU A 57 -21.27 13.04 19.85
CA LEU A 57 -21.13 12.19 18.66
C LEU A 57 -20.63 10.79 19.02
N THR A 58 -19.75 10.71 20.01
CA THR A 58 -19.36 9.42 20.58
C THR A 58 -20.55 8.75 21.27
N SER A 59 -21.46 9.46 21.93
CA SER A 59 -22.67 8.84 22.52
C SER A 59 -23.67 8.32 21.48
N VAL A 60 -23.62 8.83 20.24
CA VAL A 60 -24.47 8.39 19.12
C VAL A 60 -23.99 7.07 18.51
N ILE A 61 -22.69 6.75 18.61
CA ILE A 61 -22.16 5.46 18.16
C ILE A 61 -22.45 4.40 19.25
N PRO A 62 -23.30 3.39 18.97
CA PRO A 62 -23.57 2.31 19.90
C PRO A 62 -22.30 1.53 20.24
N ALA A 63 -22.31 0.82 21.37
CA ALA A 63 -21.19 -0.06 21.74
C ALA A 63 -21.02 -1.23 20.76
N VAL A 64 -22.13 -1.69 20.16
CA VAL A 64 -22.18 -2.77 19.18
C VAL A 64 -23.09 -2.37 18.03
N LEU A 65 -22.59 -2.53 16.81
CA LEU A 65 -23.31 -2.38 15.54
C LEU A 65 -23.28 -3.74 14.84
N SER A 66 -24.45 -4.34 14.64
CA SER A 66 -24.60 -5.71 14.13
C SER A 66 -25.75 -5.84 13.12
N ASP A 67 -26.18 -4.73 12.53
CA ASP A 67 -27.17 -4.71 11.47
C ASP A 67 -26.88 -3.54 10.53
N VAL A 68 -27.23 -3.74 9.27
CA VAL A 68 -26.92 -2.78 8.19
C VAL A 68 -27.57 -1.42 8.48
N ALA A 69 -28.83 -1.37 8.93
CA ALA A 69 -29.54 -0.10 9.15
C ALA A 69 -28.85 0.79 10.19
N ASN A 70 -28.39 0.21 11.31
CA ASN A 70 -27.66 0.94 12.33
C ASN A 70 -26.25 1.32 11.89
N VAL A 71 -25.56 0.46 11.12
CA VAL A 71 -24.26 0.80 10.52
C VAL A 71 -24.38 1.98 9.57
N LEU A 72 -25.34 1.96 8.65
CA LEU A 72 -25.59 3.06 7.72
C LEU A 72 -25.88 4.36 8.48
N THR A 73 -26.72 4.30 9.51
CA THR A 73 -27.07 5.47 10.33
C THR A 73 -25.85 6.06 11.05
N ALA A 74 -25.03 5.22 11.69
CA ALA A 74 -23.84 5.65 12.39
C ALA A 74 -22.75 6.19 11.44
N ALA A 75 -22.53 5.50 10.31
CA ALA A 75 -21.61 5.93 9.28
C ALA A 75 -22.01 7.28 8.67
N ASP A 76 -23.30 7.50 8.43
CA ASP A 76 -23.82 8.78 7.94
C ASP A 76 -23.62 9.90 8.95
N ALA A 77 -23.87 9.65 10.24
CA ALA A 77 -23.65 10.63 11.28
C ALA A 77 -22.19 11.05 11.35
N VAL A 78 -21.26 10.09 11.30
CA VAL A 78 -19.82 10.34 11.31
C VAL A 78 -19.37 11.04 10.03
N ALA A 79 -19.78 10.56 8.85
CA ALA A 79 -19.43 11.17 7.56
C ALA A 79 -19.91 12.62 7.46
N LYS A 80 -21.15 12.90 7.90
CA LYS A 80 -21.69 14.28 7.95
C LYS A 80 -20.93 15.16 8.93
N ALA A 81 -20.62 14.65 10.13
CA ALA A 81 -19.90 15.40 11.16
C ALA A 81 -18.45 15.73 10.76
N ILE A 82 -17.81 14.84 10.00
CA ILE A 82 -16.53 15.10 9.36
C ILE A 82 -16.72 16.14 8.24
N GLY A 83 -17.65 15.88 7.31
CA GLY A 83 -17.84 16.68 6.09
C GLY A 83 -18.32 18.11 6.30
N ASN A 84 -19.00 18.39 7.42
CA ASN A 84 -19.45 19.73 7.80
C ASN A 84 -18.51 20.42 8.80
N GLY A 85 -17.38 19.81 9.16
CA GLY A 85 -16.40 20.37 10.10
C GLY A 85 -16.86 20.40 11.56
N THR A 86 -17.88 19.64 11.96
CA THR A 86 -18.29 19.54 13.38
C THR A 86 -17.25 18.78 14.21
N VAL A 87 -16.48 17.89 13.57
CA VAL A 87 -15.36 17.15 14.18
C VAL A 87 -14.06 17.62 13.54
N PHE A 88 -13.16 18.17 14.35
CA PHE A 88 -11.89 18.73 13.87
C PHE A 88 -10.75 17.68 13.91
N GLY A 89 -9.65 17.99 13.21
CA GLY A 89 -8.59 17.06 12.81
C GLY A 89 -8.14 16.02 13.85
N THR A 90 -7.95 16.40 15.12
CA THR A 90 -7.48 15.47 16.17
C THR A 90 -8.56 14.52 16.70
N ASP A 91 -9.83 14.88 16.53
CA ASP A 91 -10.98 14.12 17.04
C ASP A 91 -11.47 13.08 16.03
N VAL A 92 -11.18 13.28 14.74
CA VAL A 92 -11.53 12.34 13.67
C VAL A 92 -10.97 10.93 13.92
N PRO A 93 -9.68 10.73 14.27
CA PRO A 93 -9.15 9.41 14.57
C PRO A 93 -9.87 8.71 15.72
N VAL A 94 -10.24 9.45 16.78
CA VAL A 94 -10.94 8.89 17.94
C VAL A 94 -12.34 8.40 17.54
N LEU A 95 -13.07 9.21 16.76
CA LEU A 95 -14.42 8.89 16.32
C LEU A 95 -14.44 7.73 15.33
N VAL A 96 -13.54 7.74 14.34
CA VAL A 96 -13.38 6.67 13.35
C VAL A 96 -13.00 5.35 14.03
N LYS A 97 -12.06 5.39 14.98
CA LYS A 97 -11.70 4.22 15.79
C LYS A 97 -12.89 3.67 16.54
N LYS A 98 -13.66 4.51 17.23
CA LYS A 98 -14.86 4.08 17.93
C LYS A 98 -15.88 3.44 16.98
N LEU A 99 -16.10 4.05 15.81
CA LEU A 99 -17.05 3.54 14.81
C LEU A 99 -16.65 2.16 14.31
N PHE A 100 -15.40 1.99 13.85
CA PHE A 100 -14.92 0.71 13.35
C PHE A 100 -14.91 -0.37 14.44
N SER A 101 -14.53 -0.03 15.67
CA SER A 101 -14.56 -0.98 16.79
C SER A 101 -15.96 -1.41 17.22
N ALA A 102 -16.99 -0.60 16.93
CA ALA A 102 -18.37 -0.95 17.26
C ALA A 102 -18.95 -2.01 16.32
N VAL A 103 -18.47 -2.12 15.07
CA VAL A 103 -19.03 -3.05 14.08
C VAL A 103 -18.57 -4.48 14.37
N GLN A 104 -19.54 -5.38 14.50
CA GLN A 104 -19.32 -6.80 14.71
C GLN A 104 -19.79 -7.59 13.49
N PRO A 105 -18.94 -8.47 12.92
CA PRO A 105 -19.35 -9.37 11.85
C PRO A 105 -20.61 -10.15 12.23
N THR A 106 -21.57 -10.21 11.30
CA THR A 106 -22.82 -10.95 11.45
C THR A 106 -22.92 -12.14 10.50
N ALA A 107 -22.09 -12.14 9.47
CA ALA A 107 -21.90 -13.24 8.56
C ALA A 107 -20.40 -13.50 8.32
N THR A 108 -20.10 -14.61 7.67
CA THR A 108 -18.79 -14.86 7.09
C THR A 108 -19.02 -15.58 5.77
N PRO A 109 -18.36 -15.17 4.67
CA PRO A 109 -18.51 -15.87 3.39
C PRO A 109 -18.11 -17.33 3.57
N THR A 110 -18.87 -18.24 2.97
CA THR A 110 -18.67 -19.70 3.07
C THR A 110 -18.02 -20.29 1.83
N SER A 111 -17.91 -19.51 0.75
CA SER A 111 -17.26 -19.90 -0.49
C SER A 111 -16.64 -18.67 -1.18
N ILE A 112 -15.68 -18.90 -2.07
CA ILE A 112 -15.01 -17.85 -2.83
C ILE A 112 -15.99 -17.08 -3.75
N PRO A 113 -16.90 -17.74 -4.51
CA PRO A 113 -17.90 -17.02 -5.30
C PRO A 113 -18.77 -16.10 -4.44
N GLN A 114 -19.26 -16.61 -3.29
CA GLN A 114 -20.04 -15.80 -2.36
C GLN A 114 -19.24 -14.61 -1.82
N ALA A 115 -17.94 -14.79 -1.53
CA ALA A 115 -17.09 -13.70 -1.10
C ALA A 115 -16.94 -12.62 -2.18
N GLN A 116 -16.82 -12.97 -3.46
CA GLN A 116 -16.77 -11.99 -4.55
C GLN A 116 -18.09 -11.25 -4.71
N GLU A 117 -19.22 -11.96 -4.64
CA GLU A 117 -20.55 -11.37 -4.75
C GLU A 117 -20.84 -10.38 -3.61
N LEU A 118 -20.55 -10.75 -2.36
CA LEU A 118 -20.72 -9.86 -1.21
C LEU A 118 -19.77 -8.66 -1.30
N ALA A 119 -18.48 -8.88 -1.58
CA ALA A 119 -17.49 -7.80 -1.64
C ALA A 119 -17.77 -6.79 -2.76
N ALA A 120 -18.29 -7.22 -3.91
CA ALA A 120 -18.71 -6.33 -4.98
C ALA A 120 -20.10 -5.71 -4.72
N GLY A 121 -20.98 -6.47 -4.06
CA GLY A 121 -22.36 -6.10 -3.77
C GLY A 121 -22.48 -4.86 -2.88
N VAL A 122 -21.60 -4.70 -1.89
CA VAL A 122 -21.59 -3.48 -1.05
C VAL A 122 -21.38 -2.21 -1.87
N TRP A 123 -20.75 -2.31 -3.05
CA TRP A 123 -20.50 -1.19 -3.97
C TRP A 123 -21.59 -1.04 -5.04
N GLY A 124 -22.69 -1.80 -4.92
CA GLY A 124 -23.77 -1.85 -5.90
C GLY A 124 -23.43 -2.61 -7.18
N VAL A 125 -22.31 -3.37 -7.20
CA VAL A 125 -21.87 -4.09 -8.39
C VAL A 125 -22.29 -5.55 -8.31
N THR A 126 -23.26 -5.91 -9.14
CA THR A 126 -23.74 -7.30 -9.29
C THR A 126 -23.51 -7.87 -10.69
N ASN A 127 -23.09 -7.02 -11.64
CA ASN A 127 -22.85 -7.38 -13.02
C ASN A 127 -21.39 -7.07 -13.39
N PRO A 128 -20.59 -8.06 -13.81
CA PRO A 128 -19.20 -7.84 -14.20
C PRO A 128 -19.05 -6.98 -15.46
N SER A 129 -20.12 -6.72 -16.21
CA SER A 129 -20.10 -5.79 -17.36
C SER A 129 -20.49 -4.34 -17.00
N ALA A 130 -20.63 -4.03 -15.71
CA ALA A 130 -20.98 -2.69 -15.24
C ALA A 130 -19.87 -2.10 -14.36
N SER A 131 -19.55 -0.82 -14.59
CA SER A 131 -18.73 -0.05 -13.65
C SER A 131 -19.52 0.24 -12.37
N PRO A 132 -18.85 0.36 -11.22
CA PRO A 132 -19.48 0.78 -9.97
C PRO A 132 -20.04 2.19 -10.08
N THR A 133 -21.14 2.43 -9.38
CA THR A 133 -21.58 3.79 -9.08
C THR A 133 -20.72 4.36 -7.97
N ALA A 134 -20.34 5.65 -8.07
CA ALA A 134 -19.61 6.32 -7.02
C ALA A 134 -20.36 6.16 -5.67
N PRO A 135 -19.68 5.70 -4.61
CA PRO A 135 -20.35 5.49 -3.32
C PRO A 135 -20.81 6.84 -2.75
N ALA A 136 -22.03 6.86 -2.22
CA ALA A 136 -22.53 8.03 -1.51
C ALA A 136 -21.80 8.23 -0.16
N ASN A 137 -21.39 7.13 0.48
CA ASN A 137 -20.68 7.13 1.76
C ASN A 137 -19.76 5.91 1.87
N ILE A 138 -18.49 6.06 1.51
CA ILE A 138 -17.52 4.95 1.54
C ILE A 138 -17.33 4.34 2.93
N ILE A 139 -17.51 5.13 4.01
CA ILE A 139 -17.47 4.61 5.38
C ILE A 139 -18.55 3.58 5.57
N ALA A 140 -19.77 3.85 5.09
CA ALA A 140 -20.89 2.93 5.19
C ALA A 140 -20.61 1.62 4.43
N ASN A 141 -20.14 1.71 3.18
CA ASN A 141 -19.81 0.54 2.37
C ASN A 141 -18.73 -0.34 3.03
N VAL A 142 -17.68 0.27 3.59
CA VAL A 142 -16.61 -0.47 4.29
C VAL A 142 -17.09 -1.13 5.56
N LEU A 143 -17.95 -0.46 6.34
CA LEU A 143 -18.50 -1.08 7.55
C LEU A 143 -19.49 -2.20 7.21
N GLU A 144 -20.18 -2.12 6.08
CA GLU A 144 -20.97 -3.24 5.53
C GLU A 144 -20.09 -4.44 5.16
N LEU A 145 -18.90 -4.22 4.57
CA LEU A 145 -17.91 -5.31 4.38
C LEU A 145 -17.53 -5.96 5.72
N VAL A 146 -17.31 -5.16 6.77
CA VAL A 146 -17.00 -5.70 8.10
C VAL A 146 -18.18 -6.51 8.65
N LEU A 147 -19.42 -6.05 8.48
CA LEU A 147 -20.63 -6.80 8.85
C LEU A 147 -20.73 -8.14 8.10
N ASP A 148 -20.36 -8.17 6.82
CA ASP A 148 -20.35 -9.36 5.98
C ASP A 148 -19.20 -10.32 6.27
N GLY A 149 -18.30 -9.96 7.19
CA GLY A 149 -17.22 -10.82 7.67
C GLY A 149 -15.87 -10.59 7.01
N PHE A 150 -15.71 -9.53 6.22
CA PHE A 150 -14.41 -9.11 5.67
C PHE A 150 -13.57 -8.39 6.73
N THR A 151 -13.05 -9.17 7.67
CA THR A 151 -12.16 -8.71 8.75
C THR A 151 -10.83 -9.47 8.73
N SER A 152 -9.82 -8.95 9.42
CA SER A 152 -8.51 -9.57 9.55
C SER A 152 -7.89 -9.29 10.91
N SER A 153 -6.91 -10.10 11.32
CA SER A 153 -6.13 -9.84 12.55
C SER A 153 -5.42 -8.48 12.50
N ASP A 154 -5.00 -8.03 11.32
CA ASP A 154 -4.34 -6.74 11.15
C ASP A 154 -5.30 -5.56 11.35
N LEU A 155 -6.55 -5.69 10.86
CA LEU A 155 -7.58 -4.71 11.14
C LEU A 155 -7.88 -4.66 12.64
N GLN A 156 -8.02 -5.82 13.30
CA GLN A 156 -8.23 -5.87 14.76
C GLN A 156 -7.04 -5.30 15.54
N ALA A 157 -5.81 -5.56 15.11
CA ALA A 157 -4.60 -5.00 15.69
C ALA A 157 -4.62 -3.46 15.60
N LEU A 158 -4.90 -2.92 14.42
CA LEU A 158 -5.02 -1.49 14.17
C LEU A 158 -6.09 -0.84 15.08
N LEU A 159 -7.26 -1.47 15.20
CA LEU A 159 -8.34 -1.02 16.07
C LEU A 159 -8.00 -1.12 17.56
N SER A 160 -7.10 -2.01 17.97
CA SER A 160 -6.57 -2.04 19.34
C SER A 160 -5.43 -1.03 19.57
N GLY A 161 -4.88 -0.42 18.51
CA GLY A 161 -3.70 0.45 18.55
C GLY A 161 -2.37 -0.31 18.52
N ALA A 162 -2.39 -1.59 18.19
CA ALA A 162 -1.19 -2.39 17.92
C ALA A 162 -0.75 -2.19 16.47
N ASN A 163 0.57 -2.19 16.24
CA ASN A 163 1.14 -2.22 14.89
C ASN A 163 1.97 -3.51 14.73
N PRO A 164 1.59 -4.44 13.83
CA PRO A 164 2.40 -5.62 13.54
C PRO A 164 3.83 -5.24 13.14
N SER A 165 4.83 -5.96 13.65
CA SER A 165 6.24 -5.67 13.35
C SER A 165 6.57 -5.75 11.86
N ALA A 166 5.85 -6.58 11.10
CA ALA A 166 6.01 -6.70 9.65
C ALA A 166 5.51 -5.47 8.87
N ASN A 167 4.76 -4.56 9.51
CA ASN A 167 4.36 -3.25 8.98
C ASN A 167 5.28 -2.12 9.44
N SER A 168 6.39 -2.44 10.12
CA SER A 168 7.32 -1.44 10.61
C SER A 168 7.91 -0.64 9.44
N ALA A 169 7.89 0.68 9.57
CA ALA A 169 8.68 1.60 8.75
C ALA A 169 10.09 1.84 9.35
N ASN A 170 10.43 1.11 10.42
CA ASN A 170 11.66 1.26 11.22
C ASN A 170 12.46 -0.06 11.24
N ASN A 171 12.66 -0.68 10.08
CA ASN A 171 13.45 -1.90 9.95
C ASN A 171 14.95 -1.60 10.07
N VAL A 172 15.71 -2.58 10.54
CA VAL A 172 17.18 -2.49 10.60
C VAL A 172 17.76 -3.33 9.48
N ASN A 173 18.22 -2.66 8.42
CA ASN A 173 18.88 -3.30 7.28
C ASN A 173 20.33 -2.80 7.14
N ASP A 174 21.20 -3.67 6.64
CA ASP A 174 22.61 -3.36 6.40
C ASP A 174 22.77 -2.23 5.38
N ALA A 175 23.73 -1.34 5.62
CA ALA A 175 24.05 -0.25 4.71
C ALA A 175 24.71 -0.76 3.41
N VAL A 176 24.45 -0.06 2.31
CA VAL A 176 25.13 -0.36 1.04
C VAL A 176 26.62 0.00 1.19
N PRO A 177 27.56 -0.86 0.76
CA PRO A 177 28.98 -0.54 0.81
C PRO A 177 29.31 0.76 0.07
N SER A 178 30.12 1.63 0.70
CA SER A 178 30.50 2.95 0.15
C SER A 178 31.25 2.91 -1.18
N SER A 179 31.71 1.74 -1.61
CA SER A 179 32.35 1.52 -2.91
C SER A 179 31.35 1.45 -4.08
N LYS A 180 30.04 1.35 -3.81
CA LYS A 180 29.00 1.26 -4.84
C LYS A 180 28.41 2.64 -5.13
N ALA A 181 28.23 2.96 -6.41
CA ALA A 181 27.43 4.11 -6.82
C ALA A 181 25.95 3.82 -6.51
N PHE A 182 25.36 4.61 -5.63
CA PHE A 182 24.05 4.35 -5.02
C PHE A 182 23.45 5.65 -4.47
N TYR A 183 22.13 5.73 -4.36
CA TYR A 183 21.40 6.86 -3.75
C TYR A 183 21.78 8.20 -4.42
N ASN A 184 22.02 9.26 -3.65
CA ASN A 184 22.35 10.60 -4.10
C ASN A 184 23.70 10.73 -4.83
N THR A 185 24.45 9.64 -5.02
CA THR A 185 25.73 9.65 -5.77
C THR A 185 25.55 9.31 -7.26
N VAL A 186 24.35 8.94 -7.71
CA VAL A 186 24.09 8.55 -9.10
C VAL A 186 23.79 9.78 -9.96
N LYS A 187 24.64 10.05 -10.95
CA LYS A 187 24.51 11.21 -11.83
C LYS A 187 23.26 11.09 -12.73
N GLY A 188 22.43 12.13 -12.73
CA GLY A 188 21.25 12.25 -13.60
C GLY A 188 19.93 11.88 -12.93
N ASP A 189 19.98 11.32 -11.73
CA ASP A 189 18.81 11.13 -10.88
C ASP A 189 18.39 12.44 -10.20
N ALA A 190 17.10 12.53 -9.86
CA ALA A 190 16.59 13.56 -8.97
C ALA A 190 17.25 13.45 -7.57
N PRO A 191 17.43 14.58 -6.86
CA PRO A 191 17.92 14.54 -5.50
C PRO A 191 16.87 13.92 -4.58
N PHE A 192 17.32 13.08 -3.66
CA PHE A 192 16.49 12.62 -2.55
C PHE A 192 16.41 13.71 -1.48
N SER A 193 15.21 13.95 -0.95
CA SER A 193 14.94 14.83 0.18
C SER A 193 14.92 14.10 1.53
N VAL A 194 14.67 12.78 1.51
CA VAL A 194 14.69 11.92 2.69
C VAL A 194 16.10 11.36 2.89
N ASP A 195 16.57 11.28 4.15
CA ASP A 195 17.88 10.70 4.44
C ASP A 195 17.92 9.18 4.19
N GLU A 196 19.14 8.67 3.94
CA GLU A 196 19.34 7.25 3.58
C GLU A 196 18.85 6.29 4.67
N GLU A 197 19.05 6.61 5.96
CA GLU A 197 18.68 5.72 7.05
C GLU A 197 17.16 5.56 7.11
N THR A 198 16.42 6.67 7.00
CA THR A 198 14.96 6.68 6.92
C THR A 198 14.45 5.93 5.69
N LEU A 199 15.05 6.12 4.51
CA LEU A 199 14.69 5.39 3.29
C LEU A 199 14.91 3.87 3.45
N ARG A 200 16.05 3.48 4.02
CA ARG A 200 16.43 2.08 4.24
C ARG A 200 15.55 1.39 5.27
N ALA A 201 15.12 2.11 6.30
CA ALA A 201 14.30 1.57 7.36
C ALA A 201 12.87 1.20 6.90
N ALA A 202 12.38 1.80 5.82
CA ALA A 202 11.07 1.46 5.25
C ALA A 202 11.01 0.08 4.57
N ILE A 203 12.16 -0.58 4.35
CA ILE A 203 12.24 -1.86 3.63
C ILE A 203 12.11 -3.01 4.62
N TYR A 204 11.03 -3.79 4.51
CA TYR A 204 10.88 -5.04 5.24
C TYR A 204 11.44 -6.21 4.41
N ILE A 205 12.54 -6.79 4.89
CA ILE A 205 13.21 -7.96 4.30
C ILE A 205 12.84 -9.21 5.13
N PRO A 206 12.10 -10.19 4.57
CA PRO A 206 11.75 -11.39 5.30
C PRO A 206 12.99 -12.21 5.71
N PRO A 207 12.98 -12.93 6.86
CA PRO A 207 14.12 -13.74 7.29
C PRO A 207 14.57 -14.82 6.30
N GLY A 208 13.70 -15.25 5.38
CA GLY A 208 14.00 -16.23 4.34
C GLY A 208 14.62 -15.65 3.06
N PHE A 209 14.86 -14.34 2.99
CA PHE A 209 15.44 -13.68 1.81
C PHE A 209 16.81 -14.26 1.46
N THR A 210 17.04 -14.59 0.19
CA THR A 210 18.19 -15.41 -0.23
C THR A 210 19.39 -14.60 -0.68
N TRP A 211 19.31 -13.27 -0.66
CA TRP A 211 20.40 -12.35 -0.99
C TRP A 211 21.05 -12.63 -2.36
N GLY A 212 20.21 -12.70 -3.40
CA GLY A 212 20.65 -12.78 -4.80
C GLY A 212 20.66 -14.19 -5.42
N LYS A 213 20.27 -15.23 -4.68
CA LYS A 213 20.01 -16.55 -5.28
C LYS A 213 18.70 -16.57 -6.07
N LYS A 214 17.71 -15.83 -5.60
CA LYS A 214 16.45 -15.54 -6.29
C LYS A 214 16.38 -14.06 -6.65
N GLN A 215 15.54 -13.72 -7.61
CA GLN A 215 15.31 -12.33 -8.00
C GLN A 215 14.58 -11.59 -6.87
N PRO A 216 15.09 -10.45 -6.37
CA PRO A 216 14.34 -9.61 -5.44
C PRO A 216 13.12 -9.02 -6.14
N VAL A 217 11.95 -9.13 -5.51
CA VAL A 217 10.69 -8.55 -6.01
C VAL A 217 10.20 -7.51 -5.00
N VAL A 218 10.38 -6.24 -5.32
CA VAL A 218 9.97 -5.12 -4.46
C VAL A 218 8.46 -4.92 -4.57
N MET A 219 7.74 -5.06 -3.46
CA MET A 219 6.28 -5.04 -3.43
C MET A 219 5.76 -3.77 -2.74
N LEU A 220 5.01 -2.95 -3.49
CA LEU A 220 4.49 -1.66 -3.04
C LEU A 220 2.99 -1.75 -2.75
N PRO A 221 2.53 -1.32 -1.58
CA PRO A 221 1.10 -1.25 -1.28
C PRO A 221 0.42 -0.09 -2.03
N GLY A 222 -0.89 0.02 -1.81
CA GLY A 222 -1.70 1.16 -2.23
C GLY A 222 -1.84 2.22 -1.13
N THR A 223 -2.68 3.23 -1.40
CA THR A 223 -3.00 4.29 -0.42
C THR A 223 -3.55 3.71 0.88
N GLY A 224 -3.06 4.22 2.01
CA GLY A 224 -3.45 3.73 3.33
C GLY A 224 -2.89 2.34 3.68
N GLY A 225 -2.00 1.79 2.85
CA GLY A 225 -1.45 0.44 3.02
C GLY A 225 0.01 0.40 3.48
N TYR A 226 0.39 -0.77 4.01
CA TYR A 226 1.79 -1.18 4.24
C TYR A 226 2.09 -2.42 3.40
N GLY A 227 3.34 -2.56 2.95
CA GLY A 227 3.71 -3.58 1.98
C GLY A 227 3.38 -5.01 2.44
N TYR A 228 3.83 -5.43 3.62
CA TYR A 228 3.64 -6.82 4.04
C TYR A 228 2.17 -7.21 4.16
N VAL A 229 1.38 -6.44 4.92
CA VAL A 229 -0.06 -6.71 5.10
C VAL A 229 -0.81 -6.75 3.77
N THR A 230 -0.46 -5.88 2.82
CA THR A 230 -1.08 -5.87 1.48
C THR A 230 -0.92 -7.20 0.75
N TYR A 231 0.22 -7.89 0.93
CA TYR A 231 0.59 -9.01 0.07
C TYR A 231 0.66 -10.37 0.78
N ALA A 232 0.64 -10.40 2.11
CA ALA A 232 0.81 -11.61 2.93
C ALA A 232 -0.28 -12.67 2.73
N SER A 233 -1.45 -12.28 2.20
CA SER A 233 -2.57 -13.19 1.93
C SER A 233 -2.78 -13.47 0.43
N ASN A 234 -1.93 -12.96 -0.46
CA ASN A 234 -2.18 -13.05 -1.91
C ASN A 234 -0.90 -13.31 -2.73
N ILE A 235 -0.51 -12.41 -3.64
CA ILE A 235 0.66 -12.55 -4.49
C ILE A 235 1.95 -12.77 -3.68
N GLY A 236 2.14 -12.05 -2.57
CA GLY A 236 3.34 -12.18 -1.72
C GLY A 236 3.45 -13.58 -1.12
N LYS A 237 2.34 -14.13 -0.63
CA LYS A 237 2.22 -15.52 -0.17
C LYS A 237 2.66 -16.51 -1.24
N LEU A 238 2.16 -16.34 -2.46
CA LEU A 238 2.45 -17.25 -3.56
C LEU A 238 3.91 -17.13 -4.02
N LEU A 239 4.43 -15.90 -4.17
CA LEU A 239 5.83 -15.67 -4.56
C LEU A 239 6.83 -16.21 -3.54
N ALA A 240 6.55 -16.09 -2.24
CA ALA A 240 7.43 -16.59 -1.18
C ALA A 240 7.63 -18.11 -1.25
N ALA A 241 6.70 -18.86 -1.86
CA ALA A 241 6.79 -20.30 -2.05
C ALA A 241 7.55 -20.71 -3.33
N THR A 242 7.94 -19.75 -4.17
CA THR A 242 8.63 -20.02 -5.45
C THR A 242 10.13 -20.19 -5.25
N ASP A 243 10.80 -20.80 -6.22
CA ASP A 243 12.25 -20.96 -6.26
C ASP A 243 12.97 -19.87 -7.07
N TYR A 244 12.23 -18.98 -7.74
CA TYR A 244 12.79 -17.93 -8.62
C TYR A 244 12.67 -16.49 -8.08
N ALA A 245 11.74 -16.23 -7.15
CA ALA A 245 11.50 -14.88 -6.63
C ALA A 245 11.64 -14.80 -5.09
N ASP A 246 12.12 -13.65 -4.62
CA ASP A 246 12.19 -13.28 -3.22
C ASP A 246 11.39 -11.99 -2.98
N PRO A 247 10.15 -12.07 -2.45
CA PRO A 247 9.35 -10.88 -2.18
C PRO A 247 9.90 -10.09 -0.99
N VAL A 248 10.00 -8.78 -1.16
CA VAL A 248 10.39 -7.79 -0.14
C VAL A 248 9.39 -6.65 -0.17
N TYR A 249 9.11 -6.04 0.97
CA TYR A 249 7.92 -5.21 1.12
C TYR A 249 8.29 -3.80 1.53
N LEU A 250 7.70 -2.80 0.86
CA LEU A 250 7.92 -1.40 1.18
C LEU A 250 6.83 -0.89 2.13
N SER A 251 7.24 -0.40 3.30
CA SER A 251 6.40 0.13 4.36
C SER A 251 6.79 1.58 4.63
N VAL A 252 6.35 2.49 3.75
CA VAL A 252 6.62 3.92 3.87
C VAL A 252 5.87 4.49 5.08
N PRO A 253 6.48 5.44 5.85
CA PRO A 253 5.79 6.13 6.92
C PRO A 253 4.43 6.71 6.48
N ASN A 254 3.49 6.77 7.41
CA ASN A 254 2.12 7.24 7.16
C ASN A 254 1.37 6.43 6.09
N ALA A 255 1.71 5.14 5.87
CA ALA A 255 0.93 4.23 5.04
C ALA A 255 0.58 4.79 3.64
N PHE A 256 1.55 5.40 2.94
CA PHE A 256 1.34 5.95 1.57
C PHE A 256 0.30 7.10 1.52
N THR A 257 0.05 7.82 2.62
CA THR A 257 -0.91 8.94 2.64
C THR A 257 -0.27 10.33 2.49
N SER A 258 1.05 10.44 2.66
CA SER A 258 1.85 11.68 2.47
C SER A 258 2.10 11.99 0.99
N ASP A 259 2.90 13.02 0.67
CA ASP A 259 3.23 13.41 -0.72
C ASP A 259 3.83 12.23 -1.54
N ALA A 260 3.14 11.83 -2.61
CA ALA A 260 3.54 10.75 -3.51
C ALA A 260 4.92 10.96 -4.16
N GLN A 261 5.37 12.21 -4.30
CA GLN A 261 6.71 12.53 -4.79
C GLN A 261 7.81 12.10 -3.81
N ILE A 262 7.52 12.17 -2.50
CA ILE A 262 8.39 11.67 -1.44
C ILE A 262 8.30 10.13 -1.40
N THR A 263 7.10 9.56 -1.53
CA THR A 263 6.92 8.10 -1.60
C THR A 263 7.74 7.49 -2.73
N ALA A 264 7.80 8.12 -3.90
CA ALA A 264 8.63 7.69 -5.02
C ALA A 264 10.15 7.66 -4.72
N GLU A 265 10.63 8.45 -3.75
CA GLU A 265 12.01 8.36 -3.27
C GLU A 265 12.28 7.01 -2.61
N TYR A 266 11.37 6.53 -1.75
CA TYR A 266 11.48 5.20 -1.14
C TYR A 266 11.51 4.09 -2.20
N VAL A 267 10.73 4.25 -3.28
CA VAL A 267 10.72 3.29 -4.39
C VAL A 267 12.06 3.29 -5.13
N ALA A 268 12.55 4.45 -5.54
CA ALA A 268 13.84 4.58 -6.22
C ALA A 268 14.97 4.01 -5.36
N TYR A 269 14.98 4.35 -4.07
CA TYR A 269 15.96 3.84 -3.10
C TYR A 269 15.91 2.32 -2.99
N ALA A 270 14.73 1.72 -2.79
CA ALA A 270 14.59 0.28 -2.64
C ALA A 270 15.10 -0.50 -3.86
N LEU A 271 14.78 -0.04 -5.08
CA LEU A 271 15.26 -0.66 -6.32
C LEU A 271 16.78 -0.60 -6.44
N GLN A 272 17.37 0.58 -6.17
CA GLN A 272 18.82 0.71 -6.14
C GLN A 272 19.45 -0.17 -5.04
N TYR A 273 18.79 -0.28 -3.88
CA TYR A 273 19.30 -0.99 -2.71
C TYR A 273 19.43 -2.47 -3.00
N PHE A 274 18.36 -3.10 -3.51
CA PHE A 274 18.41 -4.52 -3.86
C PHE A 274 19.34 -4.79 -5.03
N SER A 275 19.39 -3.91 -6.04
CA SER A 275 20.36 -4.05 -7.12
C SER A 275 21.80 -4.02 -6.60
N ALA A 276 22.11 -3.08 -5.72
CA ALA A 276 23.42 -2.97 -5.10
C ALA A 276 23.72 -4.17 -4.20
N MET A 277 22.84 -4.54 -3.28
CA MET A 277 23.12 -5.55 -2.25
C MET A 277 23.17 -6.98 -2.78
N THR A 278 22.41 -7.28 -3.84
CA THR A 278 22.29 -8.66 -4.36
C THR A 278 23.04 -8.90 -5.65
N SER A 279 23.48 -7.84 -6.34
CA SER A 279 23.99 -7.89 -7.73
C SER A 279 23.00 -8.49 -8.74
N GLN A 280 21.72 -8.62 -8.36
CA GLN A 280 20.61 -9.01 -9.24
C GLN A 280 19.81 -7.78 -9.66
N LYS A 281 19.14 -7.85 -10.80
CA LYS A 281 18.17 -6.83 -11.20
C LYS A 281 16.83 -7.11 -10.52
N PRO A 282 16.33 -6.23 -9.62
CA PRO A 282 15.02 -6.43 -9.04
C PRO A 282 13.89 -6.37 -10.07
N ALA A 283 12.76 -6.98 -9.74
CA ALA A 283 11.46 -6.66 -10.32
C ALA A 283 10.63 -5.85 -9.31
N ILE A 284 9.57 -5.21 -9.76
CA ILE A 284 8.65 -4.45 -8.90
C ILE A 284 7.20 -4.88 -9.14
N VAL A 285 6.48 -5.17 -8.05
CA VAL A 285 5.05 -5.43 -8.04
C VAL A 285 4.36 -4.31 -7.28
N THR A 286 3.32 -3.72 -7.87
CA THR A 286 2.62 -2.59 -7.27
C THR A 286 1.13 -2.86 -7.21
N TRP A 287 0.46 -2.20 -6.27
CA TRP A 287 -0.99 -2.16 -6.19
C TRP A 287 -1.43 -0.71 -6.03
N SER A 288 -2.48 -0.29 -6.76
CA SER A 288 -3.06 1.05 -6.60
C SER A 288 -1.99 2.16 -6.78
N GLN A 289 -1.98 3.16 -5.89
CA GLN A 289 -0.99 4.25 -5.80
C GLN A 289 0.46 3.81 -5.97
N GLY A 290 0.88 2.64 -5.46
CA GLY A 290 2.26 2.18 -5.61
C GLY A 290 2.73 2.16 -7.07
N SER A 291 1.78 2.07 -8.02
CA SER A 291 2.03 2.14 -9.46
C SER A 291 2.38 3.57 -9.92
N LEU A 292 1.68 4.59 -9.40
CA LEU A 292 2.05 6.00 -9.61
C LEU A 292 3.43 6.29 -9.04
N ASP A 293 3.72 5.82 -7.84
CA ASP A 293 5.00 6.04 -7.16
C ASP A 293 6.16 5.39 -7.93
N ALA A 294 5.96 4.15 -8.40
CA ALA A 294 6.93 3.46 -9.26
C ALA A 294 7.14 4.19 -10.59
N GLN A 295 6.07 4.61 -11.26
CA GLN A 295 6.18 5.33 -12.52
C GLN A 295 6.86 6.70 -12.35
N TRP A 296 6.61 7.40 -11.23
CA TRP A 296 7.29 8.64 -10.86
C TRP A 296 8.78 8.38 -10.60
N ALA A 297 9.11 7.34 -9.86
CA ALA A 297 10.49 6.91 -9.62
C ALA A 297 11.22 6.62 -10.94
N PHE A 298 10.61 5.84 -11.84
CA PHE A 298 11.18 5.59 -13.17
C PHE A 298 11.38 6.88 -13.96
N LYS A 299 10.46 7.84 -13.88
CA LYS A 299 10.57 9.10 -14.60
C LYS A 299 11.74 9.96 -14.09
N TYR A 300 11.89 10.11 -12.78
CA TYR A 300 12.79 11.10 -12.18
C TYR A 300 14.09 10.54 -11.60
N TRP A 301 14.22 9.22 -11.46
CA TRP A 301 15.48 8.51 -11.17
C TRP A 301 15.84 7.58 -12.33
N PRO A 302 16.28 8.10 -13.50
CA PRO A 302 16.51 7.30 -14.69
C PRO A 302 17.46 6.11 -14.50
N SER A 303 18.33 6.15 -13.47
CA SER A 303 19.22 5.05 -13.14
C SER A 303 18.46 3.74 -12.88
N VAL A 304 17.27 3.81 -12.27
CA VAL A 304 16.50 2.61 -11.90
C VAL A 304 16.02 1.82 -13.12
N ARG A 305 15.85 2.49 -14.27
CA ARG A 305 15.37 1.85 -15.52
C ARG A 305 16.31 0.75 -16.03
N ASN A 306 17.60 0.88 -15.76
CA ASN A 306 18.62 -0.08 -16.24
C ASN A 306 18.77 -1.30 -15.33
N ILE A 307 18.29 -1.20 -14.09
CA ILE A 307 18.43 -2.21 -13.04
C ILE A 307 17.12 -2.91 -12.71
N VAL A 308 15.98 -2.46 -13.25
CA VAL A 308 14.70 -3.15 -13.12
C VAL A 308 14.45 -4.04 -14.34
N THR A 309 13.97 -5.24 -14.07
CA THR A 309 13.55 -6.20 -15.10
C THR A 309 12.12 -5.95 -15.55
N ASP A 310 11.19 -5.92 -14.60
CA ASP A 310 9.76 -5.84 -14.85
C ASP A 310 9.04 -4.95 -13.84
N HIS A 311 8.04 -4.22 -14.32
CA HIS A 311 7.03 -3.55 -13.51
C HIS A 311 5.67 -4.22 -13.71
N ILE A 312 5.18 -4.90 -12.67
CA ILE A 312 3.88 -5.56 -12.68
C ILE A 312 2.92 -4.79 -11.80
N ALA A 313 1.93 -4.14 -12.40
CA ALA A 313 1.02 -3.22 -11.74
C ALA A 313 -0.40 -3.80 -11.65
N MET A 314 -0.88 -3.96 -10.42
CA MET A 314 -2.21 -4.47 -10.10
C MET A 314 -3.14 -3.31 -9.74
N SER A 315 -4.26 -3.20 -10.45
CA SER A 315 -5.18 -2.06 -10.34
C SER A 315 -4.49 -0.68 -10.35
N PRO A 316 -3.56 -0.41 -11.29
CA PRO A 316 -2.87 0.88 -11.33
C PRO A 316 -3.81 2.03 -11.63
N ASP A 317 -3.43 3.22 -11.19
CA ASP A 317 -4.11 4.48 -11.40
C ASP A 317 -3.19 5.53 -12.04
N TYR A 318 -2.49 5.20 -13.15
CA TYR A 318 -1.55 6.10 -13.83
C TYR A 318 -2.16 7.41 -14.34
N HIS A 319 -3.49 7.50 -14.41
CA HIS A 319 -4.23 8.72 -14.72
C HIS A 319 -5.01 9.25 -13.51
N GLY A 320 -4.71 8.79 -12.30
CA GLY A 320 -5.51 9.02 -11.10
C GLY A 320 -6.90 8.39 -11.22
N THR A 321 -7.86 8.90 -10.44
CA THR A 321 -9.24 8.44 -10.47
C THR A 321 -10.21 9.62 -10.38
N ILE A 322 -11.35 9.49 -11.06
CA ILE A 322 -12.45 10.46 -10.92
C ILE A 322 -13.15 10.34 -9.57
N LEU A 323 -12.87 9.27 -8.82
CA LEU A 323 -13.50 8.96 -7.54
C LEU A 323 -12.66 9.40 -6.33
N ALA A 324 -11.46 9.96 -6.50
CA ALA A 324 -10.50 10.19 -5.40
C ALA A 324 -11.10 10.91 -4.18
N TYR A 325 -11.99 11.87 -4.41
CA TYR A 325 -12.63 12.64 -3.34
C TYR A 325 -13.52 11.81 -2.40
N ILE A 326 -13.95 10.59 -2.77
CA ILE A 326 -14.67 9.69 -1.85
C ILE A 326 -13.80 9.30 -0.65
N LEU A 327 -12.47 9.29 -0.81
CA LEU A 327 -11.50 8.95 0.23
C LEU A 327 -11.15 10.15 1.12
N CYS A 328 -11.67 11.34 0.81
CA CYS A 328 -11.44 12.52 1.60
C CYS A 328 -12.47 12.61 2.73
N PRO A 329 -12.06 12.66 4.00
CA PRO A 329 -12.93 13.09 5.08
C PRO A 329 -13.35 14.55 4.78
N GLY A 330 -14.60 14.76 4.38
CA GLY A 330 -15.03 15.92 3.59
C GLY A 330 -14.81 17.32 4.17
N PHE A 331 -15.02 18.34 3.33
CA PHE A 331 -15.36 19.72 3.70
C PHE A 331 -16.12 20.37 2.53
N ALA A 332 -17.46 20.30 2.56
CA ALA A 332 -18.32 20.91 1.53
C ALA A 332 -18.67 22.38 1.83
N LEU A 333 -18.53 22.83 3.09
CA LEU A 333 -19.03 24.12 3.56
C LEU A 333 -17.99 25.27 3.52
N GLY A 334 -16.83 25.06 2.91
CA GLY A 334 -15.78 26.09 2.79
C GLY A 334 -15.03 26.12 1.45
N ASN A 335 -15.45 25.33 0.45
CA ASN A 335 -14.72 25.09 -0.81
C ASN A 335 -13.33 24.42 -0.68
N ASP A 336 -12.94 23.93 0.50
CA ASP A 336 -11.62 23.35 0.76
C ASP A 336 -11.74 21.95 1.39
N ILE A 337 -11.49 20.88 0.63
CA ILE A 337 -11.60 19.49 1.13
C ILE A 337 -10.27 19.05 1.77
N ALA A 338 -10.27 18.80 3.09
CA ALA A 338 -9.10 18.30 3.79
C ALA A 338 -8.87 16.80 3.50
N CYS A 339 -7.82 16.47 2.75
CA CYS A 339 -7.48 15.11 2.37
C CYS A 339 -6.02 14.82 2.70
N PRO A 340 -5.62 13.55 2.86
CA PRO A 340 -4.21 13.22 2.80
C PRO A 340 -3.61 13.65 1.46
N PRO A 341 -2.36 14.15 1.44
CA PRO A 341 -1.72 14.67 0.23
C PRO A 341 -1.81 13.75 -0.99
N SER A 342 -1.49 12.46 -0.83
CA SER A 342 -1.51 11.51 -1.95
C SER A 342 -2.90 11.27 -2.52
N VAL A 343 -3.98 11.44 -1.73
CA VAL A 343 -5.35 11.33 -2.24
C VAL A 343 -5.67 12.47 -3.21
N LEU A 344 -5.24 13.71 -2.91
CA LEU A 344 -5.37 14.84 -3.84
C LEU A 344 -4.54 14.63 -5.11
N GLN A 345 -3.32 14.11 -4.96
CA GLN A 345 -2.43 13.81 -6.08
C GLN A 345 -2.97 12.69 -6.97
N GLN A 346 -3.79 11.78 -6.45
CA GLN A 346 -4.48 10.73 -7.23
C GLN A 346 -5.78 11.20 -7.89
N THR A 347 -6.18 12.46 -7.76
CA THR A 347 -7.33 12.98 -8.53
C THR A 347 -7.00 12.96 -10.03
N TYR A 348 -7.98 12.59 -10.87
CA TYR A 348 -7.77 12.31 -12.31
C TYR A 348 -7.06 13.42 -13.10
N GLN A 349 -7.14 14.67 -12.64
CA GLN A 349 -6.57 15.86 -13.27
C GLN A 349 -5.67 16.66 -12.33
N SER A 350 -5.13 16.03 -11.29
CA SER A 350 -4.18 16.65 -10.36
C SER A 350 -2.95 17.17 -11.10
N ASN A 351 -2.24 18.12 -10.50
CA ASN A 351 -0.97 18.60 -11.05
C ASN A 351 0.08 17.49 -11.08
N PHE A 352 0.07 16.60 -10.08
CA PHE A 352 0.93 15.43 -9.97
C PHE A 352 0.67 14.47 -11.13
N VAL A 353 -0.58 14.06 -11.39
CA VAL A 353 -0.92 13.15 -12.50
C VAL A 353 -0.60 13.80 -13.85
N LYS A 354 -0.97 15.08 -14.05
CA LYS A 354 -0.61 15.81 -15.27
C LYS A 354 0.90 15.84 -15.48
N ARG A 355 1.66 16.07 -14.40
CA ARG A 355 3.11 16.12 -14.46
C ARG A 355 3.71 14.74 -14.65
N LEU A 356 3.21 13.69 -13.99
CA LEU A 356 3.65 12.31 -14.20
C LEU A 356 3.52 11.96 -15.68
N ARG A 357 2.34 12.23 -16.26
CA ARG A 357 1.99 11.86 -17.63
C ARG A 357 2.67 12.71 -18.71
N SER A 358 3.17 13.90 -18.37
CA SER A 358 3.83 14.79 -19.33
C SER A 358 5.10 14.14 -19.93
N THR A 359 5.51 14.59 -21.12
CA THR A 359 6.77 14.16 -21.75
C THR A 359 6.90 12.64 -21.80
N ASP A 360 5.84 12.00 -22.31
CA ASP A 360 5.73 10.55 -22.46
C ASP A 360 5.81 9.74 -21.15
N GLY A 361 5.52 10.37 -20.01
CA GLY A 361 5.46 9.66 -18.73
C GLY A 361 4.20 8.81 -18.55
N ASP A 362 3.22 8.94 -19.45
CA ASP A 362 2.10 8.00 -19.62
C ASP A 362 2.47 6.75 -20.46
N SER A 363 3.75 6.61 -20.81
CA SER A 363 4.33 5.42 -21.43
C SER A 363 5.32 4.74 -20.49
N ALA A 364 5.44 3.43 -20.60
CA ALA A 364 6.33 2.62 -19.79
C ALA A 364 7.80 3.02 -19.95
N TYR A 365 8.58 2.86 -18.88
CA TYR A 365 10.03 3.10 -18.85
C TYR A 365 10.86 1.81 -18.79
N VAL A 366 10.22 0.70 -18.40
CA VAL A 366 10.74 -0.67 -18.31
C VAL A 366 9.64 -1.60 -18.83
N PRO A 367 9.90 -2.89 -19.11
CA PRO A 367 8.83 -3.84 -19.40
C PRO A 367 7.71 -3.77 -18.37
N THR A 368 6.49 -3.44 -18.80
CA THR A 368 5.36 -3.19 -17.88
C THR A 368 4.16 -4.08 -18.19
N THR A 369 3.66 -4.75 -17.16
CA THR A 369 2.45 -5.57 -17.19
C THR A 369 1.39 -4.93 -16.30
N THR A 370 0.26 -4.52 -16.84
CA THR A 370 -0.84 -3.94 -16.07
C THR A 370 -2.03 -4.87 -16.07
N VAL A 371 -2.68 -5.01 -14.91
CA VAL A 371 -3.91 -5.80 -14.76
C VAL A 371 -4.93 -5.00 -13.99
N TYR A 372 -6.11 -4.80 -14.55
CA TYR A 372 -7.15 -3.95 -13.96
C TYR A 372 -8.55 -4.46 -14.31
N SER A 373 -9.54 -3.99 -13.55
CA SER A 373 -10.90 -4.51 -13.53
C SER A 373 -11.94 -3.42 -13.76
N LEU A 374 -12.97 -3.71 -14.54
CA LEU A 374 -14.12 -2.81 -14.74
C LEU A 374 -14.81 -2.49 -13.42
N THR A 375 -14.87 -3.49 -12.54
CA THR A 375 -15.60 -3.48 -11.27
C THR A 375 -14.79 -2.88 -10.13
N ASP A 376 -13.69 -2.19 -10.44
CA ASP A 376 -12.85 -1.47 -9.48
C ASP A 376 -13.62 -0.27 -8.88
N GLU A 377 -13.93 -0.35 -7.58
CA GLU A 377 -14.73 0.62 -6.84
C GLU A 377 -13.96 1.88 -6.43
N ILE A 378 -12.63 1.89 -6.59
CA ILE A 378 -11.75 2.98 -6.14
C ILE A 378 -11.21 3.77 -7.34
N VAL A 379 -10.77 3.06 -8.37
CA VAL A 379 -10.16 3.65 -9.56
C VAL A 379 -11.14 3.57 -10.72
N GLN A 380 -11.54 4.72 -11.25
CA GLN A 380 -12.31 4.82 -12.48
C GLN A 380 -11.83 5.99 -13.35
N PRO A 381 -11.93 5.88 -14.69
CA PRO A 381 -12.37 4.70 -15.45
C PRO A 381 -11.33 3.56 -15.46
N GLN A 382 -11.77 2.30 -15.57
CA GLN A 382 -10.90 1.11 -15.71
C GLN A 382 -11.27 0.21 -16.91
N ALA A 383 -11.69 0.84 -18.03
CA ALA A 383 -12.08 0.13 -19.25
C ALA A 383 -11.38 0.68 -20.50
N GLY A 384 -10.94 -0.24 -21.37
CA GLY A 384 -10.33 0.10 -22.65
C GLY A 384 -9.07 0.97 -22.53
N THR A 385 -8.72 1.67 -23.60
CA THR A 385 -7.52 2.54 -23.64
C THR A 385 -7.67 3.83 -22.84
N ALA A 386 -8.87 4.13 -22.34
CA ALA A 386 -9.14 5.24 -21.44
C ALA A 386 -8.98 4.85 -19.97
N ALA A 387 -8.80 3.56 -19.66
CA ALA A 387 -8.56 3.07 -18.31
C ALA A 387 -7.38 3.81 -17.66
N SER A 388 -7.53 4.16 -16.39
CA SER A 388 -6.44 4.78 -15.63
C SER A 388 -5.24 3.84 -15.51
N GLY A 389 -5.50 2.53 -15.44
CA GLY A 389 -4.45 1.51 -15.44
C GLY A 389 -3.79 1.23 -16.79
N PHE A 390 -4.25 1.84 -17.88
CA PHE A 390 -3.65 1.67 -19.20
C PHE A 390 -2.35 2.47 -19.32
N ILE A 391 -1.28 1.81 -19.78
CA ILE A 391 0.01 2.44 -20.06
C ILE A 391 0.43 2.24 -21.53
N LYS A 392 1.08 3.24 -22.12
CA LYS A 392 1.55 3.22 -23.51
C LYS A 392 2.98 2.67 -23.62
N ASP A 393 3.46 2.47 -24.84
CA ASP A 393 4.84 2.00 -25.11
C ASP A 393 5.56 2.79 -26.22
N VAL A 394 5.66 4.11 -26.08
CA VAL A 394 6.41 4.93 -27.07
C VAL A 394 7.92 4.65 -27.07
N ARG A 395 8.43 3.95 -26.04
CA ARG A 395 9.86 3.62 -25.89
C ARG A 395 10.21 2.23 -26.43
N GLY A 396 9.22 1.42 -26.80
CA GLY A 396 9.43 0.04 -27.27
C GLY A 396 10.05 -0.86 -26.20
N VAL A 397 9.76 -0.62 -24.92
CA VAL A 397 10.26 -1.43 -23.79
C VAL A 397 9.43 -2.69 -23.58
N GLY A 398 8.26 -2.79 -24.23
CA GLY A 398 7.31 -3.87 -24.07
C GLY A 398 6.25 -3.54 -23.03
N VAL A 399 4.99 -3.56 -23.44
CA VAL A 399 3.84 -3.37 -22.55
C VAL A 399 2.76 -4.41 -22.79
N SER A 400 2.17 -4.89 -21.70
CA SER A 400 1.00 -5.77 -21.70
C SER A 400 -0.08 -5.17 -20.80
N ASN A 401 -1.21 -4.74 -21.38
CA ASN A 401 -2.34 -4.21 -20.63
C ASN A 401 -3.49 -5.22 -20.63
N THR A 402 -3.84 -5.75 -19.45
CA THR A 402 -4.90 -6.75 -19.29
C THR A 402 -6.10 -6.18 -18.54
N PHE A 403 -7.14 -5.84 -19.30
CA PHE A 403 -8.47 -5.54 -18.79
C PHE A 403 -9.24 -6.85 -18.55
N LEU A 404 -9.46 -7.25 -17.30
CA LEU A 404 -9.94 -8.60 -16.93
C LEU A 404 -11.26 -9.01 -17.61
N GLN A 405 -12.27 -8.15 -17.55
CA GLN A 405 -13.61 -8.42 -18.10
C GLN A 405 -13.61 -8.48 -19.63
N GLY A 406 -12.65 -7.82 -20.28
CA GLY A 406 -12.47 -7.92 -21.73
C GLY A 406 -11.67 -9.17 -22.12
N ALA A 407 -10.59 -9.45 -21.40
CA ALA A 407 -9.68 -10.55 -21.68
C ALA A 407 -10.29 -11.93 -21.37
N CYS A 408 -11.04 -12.03 -20.28
CA CYS A 408 -11.71 -13.25 -19.82
C CYS A 408 -13.23 -13.11 -19.87
N ALA A 409 -13.77 -12.49 -20.92
CA ALA A 409 -15.20 -12.22 -21.06
C ALA A 409 -16.04 -13.50 -20.90
N GLY A 410 -17.01 -13.46 -19.97
CA GLY A 410 -17.89 -14.58 -19.67
C GLY A 410 -17.24 -15.77 -18.95
N LEU A 411 -15.97 -15.64 -18.56
CA LEU A 411 -15.23 -16.64 -17.81
C LEU A 411 -14.97 -16.17 -16.37
N PRO A 412 -14.73 -17.09 -15.42
CA PRO A 412 -14.62 -16.75 -14.01
C PRO A 412 -13.59 -15.67 -13.67
N ALA A 413 -12.41 -15.67 -14.31
CA ALA A 413 -11.38 -14.65 -14.07
C ALA A 413 -11.73 -13.24 -14.60
N GLY A 414 -12.79 -13.12 -15.40
CA GLY A 414 -13.39 -11.86 -15.83
C GLY A 414 -14.65 -11.49 -15.05
N GLY A 415 -14.89 -12.13 -13.89
CA GLY A 415 -16.03 -11.88 -13.01
C GLY A 415 -15.90 -10.60 -12.17
N LEU A 416 -16.46 -10.65 -10.97
CA LEU A 416 -16.45 -9.55 -10.00
C LEU A 416 -15.11 -9.49 -9.26
N TYR A 417 -14.21 -8.62 -9.72
CA TYR A 417 -12.95 -8.33 -9.05
C TYR A 417 -12.91 -6.85 -8.67
N THR A 418 -13.06 -6.57 -7.38
CA THR A 418 -12.88 -5.24 -6.79
C THR A 418 -11.44 -4.75 -6.96
N HIS A 419 -11.15 -3.53 -6.52
CA HIS A 419 -9.83 -2.93 -6.52
C HIS A 419 -8.78 -3.85 -5.84
N ALA A 420 -9.11 -4.38 -4.67
CA ALA A 420 -8.30 -5.38 -3.96
C ALA A 420 -8.45 -6.79 -4.55
N GLY A 421 -9.55 -7.06 -5.25
CA GLY A 421 -9.83 -8.36 -5.87
C GLY A 421 -8.79 -8.79 -6.90
N VAL A 422 -8.20 -7.84 -7.64
CA VAL A 422 -7.14 -8.12 -8.62
C VAL A 422 -5.93 -8.82 -7.99
N LEU A 423 -5.64 -8.59 -6.70
CA LEU A 423 -4.51 -9.20 -5.99
C LEU A 423 -4.62 -10.73 -5.88
N TYR A 424 -5.82 -11.31 -5.91
CA TYR A 424 -6.00 -12.76 -5.90
C TYR A 424 -6.46 -13.33 -7.25
N ASN A 425 -6.56 -12.49 -8.28
CA ASN A 425 -7.04 -12.92 -9.60
C ASN A 425 -6.04 -13.91 -10.23
N PRO A 426 -6.52 -15.02 -10.82
CA PRO A 426 -5.65 -16.06 -11.37
C PRO A 426 -4.84 -15.60 -12.59
N VAL A 427 -5.42 -14.75 -13.44
CA VAL A 427 -4.72 -14.18 -14.60
C VAL A 427 -3.68 -13.17 -14.13
N ALA A 428 -4.01 -12.33 -13.14
CA ALA A 428 -3.05 -11.38 -12.57
C ALA A 428 -1.79 -12.07 -12.03
N TYR A 429 -1.96 -13.12 -11.21
CA TYR A 429 -0.83 -13.88 -10.68
C TYR A 429 -0.05 -14.64 -11.76
N ALA A 430 -0.74 -15.17 -12.77
CA ALA A 430 -0.07 -15.85 -13.87
C ALA A 430 0.72 -14.91 -14.77
N LEU A 431 0.19 -13.71 -15.07
CA LEU A 431 0.90 -12.65 -15.79
C LEU A 431 2.15 -12.20 -15.03
N LEU A 432 2.05 -12.04 -13.71
CA LEU A 432 3.21 -11.78 -12.86
C LEU A 432 4.26 -12.88 -12.99
N THR A 433 3.86 -14.13 -12.82
CA THR A 433 4.77 -15.28 -12.90
C THR A 433 5.40 -15.40 -14.27
N ASP A 434 4.64 -15.10 -15.32
CA ASP A 434 5.11 -15.11 -16.70
C ASP A 434 6.11 -13.98 -16.97
N ALA A 435 5.87 -12.77 -16.47
CA ALA A 435 6.82 -11.65 -16.56
C ALA A 435 8.16 -12.00 -15.89
N LEU A 436 8.13 -12.52 -14.66
CA LEU A 436 9.37 -12.85 -13.92
C LEU A 436 10.18 -14.01 -14.52
N LYS A 437 9.62 -14.78 -15.46
CA LYS A 437 10.23 -15.99 -16.02
C LYS A 437 10.58 -15.88 -17.50
N ASN A 438 10.21 -14.78 -18.15
CA ASN A 438 10.42 -14.58 -19.58
C ASN A 438 10.94 -13.16 -19.83
N ASP A 439 11.58 -12.97 -20.99
CA ASP A 439 11.96 -11.62 -21.41
C ASP A 439 10.72 -10.81 -21.79
N GLY A 440 10.67 -9.56 -21.31
CA GLY A 440 9.58 -8.63 -21.55
C GLY A 440 8.37 -8.84 -20.63
N PRO A 441 7.30 -8.06 -20.82
CA PRO A 441 6.15 -8.12 -19.92
C PRO A 441 5.43 -9.48 -19.99
N GLY A 442 4.62 -9.75 -18.97
CA GLY A 442 3.73 -10.91 -18.92
C GLY A 442 2.80 -10.92 -20.13
N SER A 443 2.73 -12.06 -20.81
CA SER A 443 1.95 -12.24 -22.03
C SER A 443 0.62 -12.91 -21.72
N PHE A 444 -0.49 -12.23 -22.02
CA PHE A 444 -1.81 -12.82 -21.86
C PHE A 444 -1.98 -14.10 -22.67
N ASP A 445 -1.44 -14.17 -23.88
CA ASP A 445 -1.55 -15.37 -24.73
C ASP A 445 -0.97 -16.61 -24.05
N ARG A 446 0.15 -16.46 -23.31
CA ARG A 446 0.78 -17.56 -22.55
C ARG A 446 -0.01 -18.01 -21.34
N VAL A 447 -0.89 -17.16 -20.80
CA VAL A 447 -1.62 -17.41 -19.54
C VAL A 447 -3.15 -17.43 -19.69
N SER A 448 -3.67 -17.29 -20.90
CA SER A 448 -5.12 -17.24 -21.21
C SER A 448 -5.90 -18.43 -20.64
N GLY A 449 -5.27 -19.60 -20.50
CA GLY A 449 -5.85 -20.78 -19.86
C GLY A 449 -6.27 -20.58 -18.39
N GLN A 450 -5.78 -19.52 -17.74
CA GLN A 450 -6.16 -19.16 -16.37
C GLN A 450 -7.54 -18.50 -16.26
N CYS A 451 -8.15 -18.09 -17.38
CA CYS A 451 -9.47 -17.46 -17.36
C CYS A 451 -10.56 -18.35 -16.72
N GLY A 452 -10.38 -19.67 -16.75
CA GLY A 452 -11.31 -20.64 -16.16
C GLY A 452 -11.28 -20.72 -14.63
N ASN A 453 -10.31 -20.08 -13.98
CA ASN A 453 -10.16 -20.11 -12.52
C ASN A 453 -10.82 -18.90 -11.86
N ILE A 454 -11.25 -19.04 -10.60
CA ILE A 454 -11.84 -17.97 -9.79
C ILE A 454 -10.77 -17.23 -8.96
N VAL A 455 -9.75 -17.94 -8.51
CA VAL A 455 -8.61 -17.37 -7.77
C VAL A 455 -7.33 -18.01 -8.27
N ALA A 456 -6.20 -17.32 -8.05
CA ALA A 456 -4.88 -17.89 -8.31
C ALA A 456 -4.70 -19.23 -7.55
N PRO A 457 -4.10 -20.25 -8.16
CA PRO A 457 -3.82 -21.51 -7.47
C PRO A 457 -3.03 -21.28 -6.17
N GLY A 458 -3.52 -21.85 -5.06
CA GLY A 458 -2.93 -21.66 -3.72
C GLY A 458 -3.60 -20.57 -2.87
N ILE A 459 -4.56 -19.83 -3.42
CA ILE A 459 -5.42 -18.90 -2.68
C ILE A 459 -6.63 -19.65 -2.11
N SER A 460 -6.86 -19.46 -0.82
CA SER A 460 -7.99 -19.98 -0.07
C SER A 460 -9.09 -18.93 0.12
N LEU A 461 -10.25 -19.34 0.66
CA LEU A 461 -11.30 -18.39 1.05
C LEU A 461 -10.83 -17.37 2.10
N SER A 462 -10.03 -17.82 3.08
CA SER A 462 -9.48 -16.92 4.09
C SER A 462 -8.54 -15.87 3.50
N ASP A 463 -7.79 -16.24 2.45
CA ASP A 463 -6.94 -15.31 1.72
C ASP A 463 -7.77 -14.25 0.97
N VAL A 464 -8.87 -14.66 0.32
CA VAL A 464 -9.81 -13.74 -0.34
C VAL A 464 -10.43 -12.76 0.67
N ILE A 465 -10.87 -13.27 1.83
CA ILE A 465 -11.45 -12.45 2.91
C ILE A 465 -10.42 -11.42 3.40
N GLN A 466 -9.17 -11.85 3.65
CA GLN A 466 -8.10 -10.96 4.09
C GLN A 466 -7.72 -9.92 3.03
N ALA A 467 -7.69 -10.30 1.75
CA ALA A 467 -7.41 -9.37 0.66
C ALA A 467 -8.52 -8.30 0.55
N GLN A 468 -9.79 -8.66 0.69
CA GLN A 468 -10.89 -7.68 0.70
C GLN A 468 -10.89 -6.79 1.95
N ALA A 469 -10.47 -7.33 3.11
CA ALA A 469 -10.31 -6.56 4.34
C ALA A 469 -9.26 -5.43 4.22
N LEU A 470 -8.37 -5.47 3.21
CA LEU A 470 -7.43 -4.38 2.92
C LEU A 470 -8.14 -3.05 2.67
N ILE A 471 -9.32 -3.04 2.05
CA ILE A 471 -10.08 -1.81 1.82
C ILE A 471 -10.46 -1.15 3.15
N GLY A 472 -10.83 -1.94 4.15
CA GLY A 472 -11.13 -1.45 5.49
C GLY A 472 -9.90 -0.89 6.23
N ILE A 473 -8.75 -1.57 6.11
CA ILE A 473 -7.48 -1.11 6.67
C ILE A 473 -7.03 0.20 6.00
N SER A 474 -7.06 0.26 4.67
CA SER A 474 -6.69 1.45 3.89
C SER A 474 -7.58 2.64 4.24
N LEU A 475 -8.91 2.47 4.25
CA LEU A 475 -9.83 3.54 4.60
C LEU A 475 -9.60 4.04 6.02
N PHE A 476 -9.39 3.12 6.99
CA PHE A 476 -9.08 3.51 8.35
C PHE A 476 -7.84 4.42 8.41
N ASN A 477 -6.72 3.98 7.82
CA ASN A 477 -5.48 4.74 7.83
C ASN A 477 -5.62 6.11 7.13
N ILE A 478 -6.35 6.17 6.02
CA ILE A 478 -6.66 7.41 5.30
C ILE A 478 -7.44 8.39 6.19
N LEU A 479 -8.53 7.92 6.83
CA LEU A 479 -9.37 8.74 7.69
C LEU A 479 -8.60 9.21 8.93
N THR A 480 -7.75 8.36 9.50
CA THR A 480 -6.95 8.66 10.69
C THR A 480 -5.61 9.34 10.41
N SER A 481 -5.25 9.59 9.14
CA SER A 481 -4.00 10.26 8.76
C SER A 481 -3.85 11.58 9.52
N ALA A 482 -2.68 11.78 10.15
CA ALA A 482 -2.38 13.03 10.84
C ALA A 482 -2.14 14.18 9.85
N GLU A 483 -1.60 13.87 8.68
CA GLU A 483 -1.35 14.84 7.62
C GLU A 483 -2.61 14.95 6.74
N LYS A 484 -3.23 16.14 6.76
CA LYS A 484 -4.32 16.51 5.86
C LYS A 484 -4.08 17.92 5.33
N VAL A 485 -4.32 18.09 4.03
CA VAL A 485 -4.13 19.34 3.30
C VAL A 485 -5.38 19.63 2.47
N THR A 486 -5.65 20.90 2.20
CA THR A 486 -6.79 21.34 1.36
C THR A 486 -6.39 21.58 -0.09
N GLN A 487 -5.08 21.62 -0.35
CA GLN A 487 -4.50 21.78 -1.67
C GLN A 487 -3.47 20.69 -1.89
N GLU A 488 -3.37 20.26 -3.14
CA GLU A 488 -2.34 19.35 -3.58
C GLU A 488 -0.94 19.92 -3.30
N PRO A 489 0.02 19.11 -2.80
CA PRO A 489 1.40 19.55 -2.65
C PRO A 489 1.98 20.14 -3.93
N SER A 490 2.87 21.12 -3.77
CA SER A 490 3.60 21.68 -4.91
C SER A 490 4.46 20.62 -5.58
N ILE A 491 4.52 20.67 -6.91
CA ILE A 491 5.44 19.83 -7.69
C ILE A 491 6.90 20.14 -7.30
N MET A 492 7.66 19.11 -6.97
CA MET A 492 9.07 19.21 -6.61
C MET A 492 9.87 19.84 -7.73
N ARG A 493 10.91 20.60 -7.37
CA ARG A 493 11.72 21.38 -8.32
C ARG A 493 12.26 20.55 -9.48
N TYR A 494 12.71 19.32 -9.23
CA TYR A 494 13.22 18.42 -10.26
C TYR A 494 12.15 17.96 -11.27
N ALA A 495 10.87 18.19 -11.00
CA ALA A 495 9.75 17.79 -11.83
C ALA A 495 9.07 18.98 -12.54
N THR A 496 9.70 20.16 -12.52
CA THR A 496 9.08 21.37 -13.11
C THR A 496 9.39 21.61 -14.59
N TYR A 497 10.39 20.93 -15.15
CA TYR A 497 10.81 21.05 -16.55
C TYR A 497 10.10 20.09 -17.51
#